data_AF-A0A8X7NXP1-F1
#
_entry.id   AF-A0A8X7NXP1-F1
#
_cell.length_a   1.000
_cell.length_b   1.000
_cell.length_c   1.000
_cell.angle_alpha   90.00
_cell.angle_beta   90.00
_cell.angle_gamma   90.00
#
_symmetry.space_group_name_H-M   'P 1'
#
loop_
_entity.id
_entity.type
_entity.pdbx_description
1 polymer ?
#
loop_
_entity_poly.entity_id
_entity_poly.type
_entity_poly.pdbx_seq_one_letter_code
_entity_poly.pdbx_strand_id
1 'polypeptide(L)'
;MATVVIMESFIDDHIDPAGWYPCDSGKEPSSSLYYGEYDNYGPGANTSQRVKRKGFREIHDPKEAARFTVGQLIEGELWLNSTGVPYKSGL
;
A
#
# COMPACT_ATOMS: atom_id res chain seq x y z
N MET A 1 -12.82 -7.88 -4.91
CA MET A 1 -12.43 -6.84 -3.95
C MET A 1 -10.99 -7.11 -3.57
N ALA A 2 -10.11 -6.12 -3.68
CA ALA A 2 -8.70 -6.28 -3.36
C ALA A 2 -8.16 -5.04 -2.66
N THR A 3 -7.38 -5.24 -1.61
CA THR A 3 -6.68 -4.20 -0.86
C THR A 3 -5.20 -4.52 -0.90
N VAL A 4 -4.40 -3.60 -1.43
CA VAL A 4 -2.93 -3.71 -1.49
C VAL A 4 -2.36 -2.36 -1.08
N VAL A 5 -1.36 -2.38 -0.19
CA VAL A 5 -0.66 -1.17 0.24
C VAL A 5 0.84 -1.42 0.13
N ILE A 6 1.55 -0.48 -0.49
CA ILE A 6 3.01 -0.45 -0.55
C ILE A 6 3.44 0.77 0.25
N MET A 7 4.16 0.58 1.35
CA MET A 7 4.55 1.67 2.24
C MET A 7 5.98 1.56 2.77
N GLU A 8 6.61 2.71 3.04
CA GLU A 8 7.99 2.83 3.56
C GLU A 8 9.03 1.99 2.77
N SER A 9 8.81 1.83 1.46
CA SER A 9 9.54 0.87 0.62
C SER A 9 10.36 1.56 -0.48
N PHE A 10 11.48 0.94 -0.84
CA PHE A 10 12.24 1.31 -2.05
C PHE A 10 11.53 0.79 -3.30
N ILE A 11 11.33 1.67 -4.28
CA ILE A 11 10.76 1.35 -5.59
C ILE A 11 11.74 1.82 -6.67
N ASP A 12 12.27 0.86 -7.42
CA ASP A 12 13.22 1.11 -8.51
C ASP A 12 12.50 1.46 -9.83
N ASP A 13 13.26 1.89 -10.84
CA ASP A 13 12.76 2.47 -12.09
C ASP A 13 12.12 1.46 -13.07
N HIS A 14 12.20 0.17 -12.79
CA HIS A 14 11.55 -0.88 -13.57
C HIS A 14 10.01 -0.89 -13.41
N ILE A 15 9.47 -0.20 -12.39
CA ILE A 15 8.04 -0.04 -12.22
C ILE A 15 7.54 1.04 -13.18
N ASP A 16 6.57 0.67 -14.03
CA ASP A 16 5.92 1.61 -14.94
C ASP A 16 5.37 2.82 -14.16
N PRO A 17 5.56 4.07 -14.62
CA PRO A 17 5.04 5.26 -13.94
C PRO A 17 3.52 5.22 -13.66
N ALA A 18 2.74 4.50 -14.48
CA ALA A 18 1.32 4.24 -14.24
C ALA A 18 1.06 3.41 -12.97
N GLY A 19 2.05 2.59 -12.57
CA GLY A 19 2.13 1.78 -11.36
C GLY A 19 1.18 0.58 -11.38
N TRP A 20 -0.12 0.85 -11.26
CA TRP A 20 -1.12 -0.17 -11.07
C TRP A 20 -1.80 -0.54 -12.38
N TYR A 21 -1.84 -1.83 -12.69
CA TYR A 21 -2.57 -2.30 -13.86
C TYR A 21 -4.09 -2.24 -13.61
N PRO A 22 -4.90 -1.81 -14.58
CA PRO A 22 -6.35 -1.79 -14.44
C PRO A 22 -6.88 -3.22 -14.28
N CYS A 23 -7.35 -3.56 -13.08
CA CYS A 23 -7.97 -4.85 -12.81
C CYS A 23 -9.44 -4.85 -13.25
N ASP A 24 -9.74 -4.43 -14.48
CA ASP A 24 -11.10 -4.54 -15.03
C ASP A 24 -11.05 -4.84 -16.53
N SER A 25 -11.43 -6.06 -16.88
CA SER A 25 -11.74 -6.49 -18.24
C SER A 25 -13.07 -5.88 -18.70
N GLY A 26 -13.13 -4.55 -18.87
CA GLY A 26 -14.27 -3.87 -19.49
C GLY A 26 -15.56 -3.77 -18.64
N LYS A 27 -15.48 -3.92 -17.32
CA LYS A 27 -16.56 -3.54 -16.40
C LYS A 27 -16.14 -2.29 -15.63
N GLU A 28 -17.10 -1.42 -15.30
CA GLU A 28 -16.88 -0.22 -14.49
C GLU A 28 -15.93 -0.51 -13.32
N PRO A 29 -14.94 0.37 -13.02
CA PRO A 29 -14.02 0.14 -11.92
C PRO A 29 -14.83 -0.08 -10.65
N SER A 30 -14.81 -1.33 -10.20
CA SER A 30 -15.52 -1.76 -9.02
C SER A 30 -15.06 -0.88 -7.87
N SER A 31 -15.98 -0.26 -7.15
CA SER A 31 -15.72 0.52 -5.92
C SER A 31 -15.08 -0.29 -4.78
N SER A 32 -14.55 -1.48 -5.08
CA SER A 32 -14.01 -2.47 -4.15
C SER A 32 -12.50 -2.71 -4.27
N LEU A 33 -11.78 -1.84 -4.99
CA LEU A 33 -10.31 -1.85 -5.06
C LEU A 33 -9.73 -0.72 -4.20
N TYR A 34 -8.71 -1.04 -3.40
CA TYR A 34 -7.92 -0.07 -2.64
C TYR A 34 -6.42 -0.36 -2.86
N TYR A 35 -5.76 0.50 -3.64
CA TYR A 35 -4.33 0.47 -3.89
C TYR A 35 -3.69 1.71 -3.27
N GLY A 36 -3.01 1.51 -2.14
CA GLY A 36 -2.39 2.57 -1.35
C GLY A 36 -0.87 2.65 -1.55
N GLU A 37 -0.34 3.86 -1.69
CA GLU A 37 1.10 4.14 -1.60
C GLU A 37 1.38 5.16 -0.49
N TYR A 38 2.34 4.88 0.41
CA TYR A 38 2.72 5.76 1.54
C TYR A 38 4.24 5.81 1.74
N ASP A 39 4.83 7.01 1.72
CA ASP A 39 6.25 7.25 2.04
C ASP A 39 7.25 6.29 1.36
N ASN A 40 6.97 5.92 0.11
CA ASN A 40 7.89 5.13 -0.70
C ASN A 40 9.00 6.03 -1.26
N TYR A 41 10.18 5.45 -1.50
CA TYR A 41 11.35 6.16 -1.97
C TYR A 41 12.04 5.44 -3.12
N GLY A 42 12.93 6.12 -3.84
CA GLY A 42 13.58 5.60 -5.04
C GLY A 42 13.00 6.13 -6.35
N PRO A 43 13.62 5.80 -7.50
CA PRO A 43 13.28 6.41 -8.78
C PRO A 43 11.87 6.04 -9.30
N GLY A 44 11.32 4.88 -8.91
CA GLY A 44 9.97 4.44 -9.29
C GLY A 44 8.86 4.90 -8.33
N ALA A 45 9.20 5.53 -7.21
CA ALA A 45 8.24 5.92 -6.17
C ALA A 45 7.41 7.17 -6.50
N ASN A 46 7.72 7.89 -7.59
CA ASN A 46 6.98 9.08 -7.97
C ASN A 46 5.54 8.72 -8.42
N THR A 47 4.57 9.21 -7.66
CA THR A 47 3.14 8.95 -7.83
C THR A 47 2.45 9.85 -8.86
N SER A 48 3.10 10.91 -9.34
CA SER A 48 2.47 11.95 -10.18
C SER A 48 1.88 11.43 -11.51
N GLN A 49 2.35 10.28 -11.99
CA GLN A 49 1.91 9.62 -13.22
C GLN A 49 1.04 8.38 -12.99
N ARG A 50 0.71 8.06 -11.72
CA ARG A 50 -0.12 6.90 -11.38
C ARG A 50 -1.51 7.02 -12.00
N VAL A 51 -2.11 5.86 -12.27
CA VAL A 51 -3.46 5.78 -12.80
C VAL A 51 -4.48 6.47 -11.87
N LYS A 52 -5.25 7.42 -12.39
CA LYS A 52 -6.21 8.23 -11.60
C LYS A 52 -7.56 7.55 -11.34
N ARG A 53 -7.62 6.21 -11.30
CA ARG A 53 -8.89 5.48 -11.14
C ARG A 53 -9.38 5.51 -9.68
N LYS A 54 -10.69 5.28 -9.49
CA LYS A 54 -11.40 5.31 -8.20
C LYS A 54 -10.84 4.39 -7.08
N GLY A 55 -9.85 3.54 -7.36
CA GLY A 55 -9.22 2.65 -6.37
C GLY A 55 -7.78 2.99 -6.00
N PHE A 56 -7.13 3.94 -6.68
CA PHE A 56 -5.78 4.38 -6.29
C PHE A 56 -5.86 5.46 -5.20
N ARG A 57 -4.98 5.35 -4.22
CA ARG A 57 -4.89 6.23 -3.06
C ARG A 57 -3.43 6.56 -2.77
N GLU A 58 -3.05 7.79 -3.05
CA GLU A 58 -1.83 8.35 -2.46
C GLU A 58 -2.14 8.72 -1.00
N ILE A 59 -1.48 8.03 -0.07
CA ILE A 59 -1.74 8.19 1.36
C ILE A 59 -0.81 9.29 1.87
N HIS A 60 -1.38 10.36 2.41
CA HIS A 60 -0.63 11.45 3.03
C HIS A 60 -0.81 11.52 4.55
N ASP A 61 -1.91 10.97 5.08
CA ASP A 61 -2.17 10.94 6.52
C ASP A 61 -1.54 9.69 7.14
N PRO A 62 -0.57 9.83 8.06
CA PRO A 62 0.00 8.69 8.79
C PRO A 62 -1.07 7.87 9.52
N LYS A 63 -2.21 8.46 9.91
CA LYS A 63 -3.31 7.71 10.54
C LYS A 63 -4.00 6.77 9.57
N GLU A 64 -4.06 7.10 8.28
CA GLU A 64 -4.59 6.20 7.25
C GLU A 64 -3.59 5.05 7.01
N ALA A 65 -2.29 5.34 6.92
CA ALA A 65 -1.24 4.32 6.79
C ALA A 65 -1.11 3.40 8.01
N ALA A 66 -1.32 3.93 9.22
CA ALA A 66 -1.23 3.17 10.48
C ALA A 66 -2.15 1.95 10.51
N ARG A 67 -3.26 1.98 9.78
CA ARG A 67 -4.23 0.87 9.64
C ARG A 67 -3.63 -0.39 8.99
N PHE A 68 -2.52 -0.23 8.27
CA PHE A 68 -1.84 -1.31 7.56
C PHE A 68 -0.55 -1.76 8.25
N THR A 69 -0.28 -1.25 9.45
CA THR A 69 0.86 -1.66 10.27
C THR A 69 0.62 -3.02 10.93
N VAL A 70 1.69 -3.66 11.42
CA VAL A 70 1.63 -4.97 12.08
C VAL A 70 0.65 -4.97 13.26
N GLY A 71 0.64 -3.93 14.08
CA GLY A 71 -0.22 -3.87 15.25
C GLY A 71 -1.71 -3.71 14.93
N GLN A 72 -2.05 -3.01 13.83
CA GLN A 72 -3.45 -2.77 13.47
C GLN A 72 -4.02 -3.78 12.49
N LEU A 73 -3.23 -4.28 11.54
CA LEU A 73 -3.72 -5.16 10.48
C LEU A 73 -3.82 -6.61 10.93
N ILE A 74 -2.86 -7.09 11.72
CA ILE A 74 -2.72 -8.50 12.10
C ILE A 74 -2.62 -8.71 13.61
N GLU A 75 -2.86 -7.65 14.40
CA GLU A 75 -2.80 -7.66 15.86
C GLU A 75 -1.49 -8.30 16.37
N GLY A 76 -0.37 -7.91 15.75
CA GLY A 76 0.91 -8.61 15.89
C GLY A 76 1.39 -8.77 17.33
N GLU A 77 1.11 -7.81 18.21
CA GLU A 77 1.48 -7.86 19.62
C GLU A 77 0.86 -9.07 20.36
N LEU A 78 -0.29 -9.57 19.91
CA LEU A 78 -0.97 -10.70 20.54
C LEU A 78 -0.25 -12.02 20.33
N TRP A 79 0.53 -12.17 19.25
CA TRP A 79 1.09 -13.47 18.87
C TRP A 79 2.57 -13.42 18.49
N LEU A 80 3.05 -12.39 17.78
CA LEU A 80 4.45 -12.28 17.37
C LEU A 80 5.41 -12.18 18.55
N ASN A 81 5.00 -11.56 19.66
CA ASN A 81 5.80 -11.47 20.88
C ASN A 81 6.27 -12.83 21.41
N SER A 82 5.49 -13.89 21.20
CA SER A 82 5.82 -15.24 21.63
C SER A 82 6.80 -15.98 20.70
N THR A 83 7.00 -15.46 19.48
CA THR A 83 7.82 -16.12 18.45
C THR A 83 9.30 -15.79 18.56
N GLY A 84 9.65 -14.69 19.22
CA GLY A 84 11.01 -14.15 19.27
C GLY A 84 11.50 -13.49 17.97
N VAL A 85 10.66 -13.43 16.93
CA VAL A 85 10.99 -12.75 15.67
C VAL A 85 10.95 -11.23 15.88
N PRO A 86 11.97 -10.46 15.48
CA PRO A 86 11.93 -9.01 15.57
C PRO A 86 10.92 -8.42 14.59
N TYR A 87 10.11 -7.48 15.04
CA TYR A 87 9.14 -6.76 14.22
C TYR A 87 8.97 -5.31 14.70
N LYS A 88 8.46 -4.45 13.81
CA LYS A 88 8.03 -3.08 14.12
C LYS A 88 6.50 -3.08 14.14
N SER A 89 5.89 -2.70 15.27
CA SER A 89 4.43 -2.74 15.43
C SER A 89 3.72 -1.66 14.57
N GLY A 90 4.26 -0.45 14.52
CA GLY A 90 3.65 0.71 13.86
C GLY A 90 4.50 1.33 12.74
N LEU A 91 4.09 2.52 12.29
CA LEU A 91 4.89 3.43 11.46
C LEU A 91 6.07 4.00 12.24
#